data_AF-A0A9D8PFD7-F1
#
_entry.id   AF-A0A9D8PFD7-F1
#
_cell.length_a   1.000
_cell.length_b   1.000
_cell.length_c   1.000
_cell.angle_alpha   90.00
_cell.angle_beta   90.00
_cell.angle_gamma   90.00
#
_symmetry.space_group_name_H-M   'P 1'
#
loop_
_entity.id
_entity.type
_entity.pdbx_description
1 polymer ?
#
loop_
_entity_poly.entity_id
_entity_poly.type
_entity_poly.pdbx_seq_one_letter_code
_entity_poly.pdbx_strand_id
1 'polypeptide(L)'
;VGGDDRDVVERCWDLKSLNHLYQRFLSKWEPNYHRCAETLVKGDGLSPAECFAQRFWITHEYSPFPRLDPNLPSALVPDGWLGDKAAAVFNGYRSLLSERSSEFIESTLRDPNNARK
;
A
#
# COMPACT_ATOMS: atom_id res chain seq x y z
N VAL A 1 -9.67 12.49 37.25
CA VAL A 1 -8.62 13.08 36.40
C VAL A 1 -8.88 12.58 34.99
N GLY A 2 -9.67 13.32 34.21
CA GLY A 2 -9.83 13.03 32.79
C GLY A 2 -8.61 13.59 32.09
N GLY A 3 -7.64 12.74 31.76
CA GLY A 3 -6.58 13.15 30.85
C GLY A 3 -7.21 13.39 29.49
N ASP A 4 -6.75 14.42 28.78
CA ASP A 4 -7.16 14.67 27.40
C ASP A 4 -6.96 13.37 26.60
N ASP A 5 -7.97 12.95 25.84
CA ASP A 5 -7.90 11.71 25.05
C ASP A 5 -6.64 11.69 24.14
N ARG A 6 -6.17 12.89 23.75
CA ARG A 6 -4.91 13.08 23.02
C ARG A 6 -3.67 12.72 23.84
N ASP A 7 -3.61 13.11 25.11
CA ASP A 7 -2.49 12.79 26.01
C ASP A 7 -2.37 11.27 26.21
N VAL A 8 -3.49 10.56 26.27
CA VAL A 8 -3.51 9.09 26.38
C VAL A 8 -2.99 8.46 25.09
N VAL A 9 -3.46 8.96 23.94
CA VAL A 9 -3.03 8.49 22.61
C VAL A 9 -1.52 8.66 22.42
N GLU A 10 -0.96 9.85 22.72
CA GLU A 10 0.47 10.13 22.54
C GLU A 10 1.37 9.27 23.44
N ARG A 11 0.87 8.86 24.61
CA ARG A 11 1.60 7.97 25.52
C ARG A 11 1.55 6.50 25.11
N CYS A 12 0.51 6.10 24.39
CA CYS A 12 0.29 4.71 23.99
C CYS A 12 0.85 4.40 22.59
N TRP A 13 0.92 5.40 21.69
CA TRP A 13 1.39 5.22 20.33
C TRP A 13 2.34 6.34 19.88
N ASP A 14 3.44 5.94 19.25
CA ASP A 14 4.31 6.87 18.52
C ASP A 14 3.73 7.15 17.13
N LEU A 15 2.67 7.97 17.09
CA LEU A 15 2.00 8.36 15.85
C LEU A 15 2.92 9.15 14.92
N LYS A 16 3.91 9.88 15.45
CA LYS A 16 4.87 10.61 14.64
C LYS A 16 5.74 9.67 13.82
N SER A 17 6.31 8.66 14.46
CA SER A 17 7.11 7.63 13.77
C SER A 17 6.26 6.83 12.78
N LEU A 18 5.01 6.51 13.13
CA LEU A 18 4.08 5.86 12.20
C LEU A 18 3.78 6.73 10.97
N ASN A 19 3.56 8.04 11.16
CA ASN A 19 3.34 8.95 10.05
C ASN A 19 4.56 9.06 9.12
N HIS A 20 5.79 8.97 9.67
CA HIS A 20 7.01 8.89 8.87
C HIS A 20 7.12 7.58 8.08
N LEU A 21 6.63 6.45 8.61
CA LEU A 21 6.53 5.21 7.86
C LEU A 21 5.53 5.34 6.69
N TYR A 22 4.39 5.98 6.92
CA TYR A 22 3.44 6.30 5.84
C TYR A 22 4.05 7.20 4.77
N GLN A 23 4.78 8.24 5.17
CA GLN A 23 5.48 9.13 4.24
C GLN A 23 6.49 8.38 3.37
N ARG A 24 7.26 7.45 3.95
CA ARG A 24 8.22 6.62 3.21
C ARG A 24 7.51 5.67 2.24
N PHE A 25 6.41 5.06 2.68
CA PHE A 25 5.58 4.20 1.83
C PHE A 25 5.04 4.99 0.63
N LEU A 26 4.43 6.15 0.88
CA LEU A 26 3.86 7.01 -0.16
C LEU A 26 4.92 7.50 -1.15
N SER A 27 6.06 7.99 -0.66
CA SER A 27 7.17 8.46 -1.51
C SER A 27 7.65 7.41 -2.51
N LYS A 28 7.54 6.12 -2.15
CA LYS A 28 7.90 5.01 -3.03
C LYS A 28 6.77 4.60 -3.96
N TRP A 29 5.56 4.44 -3.43
CA TRP A 29 4.49 3.73 -4.12
C TRP A 29 3.54 4.64 -4.90
N GLU A 30 3.35 5.89 -4.47
CA GLU A 30 2.48 6.85 -5.15
C GLU A 30 2.97 7.17 -6.58
N PRO A 31 4.27 7.44 -6.84
CA PRO A 31 4.74 7.64 -8.21
C PRO A 31 4.59 6.40 -9.11
N ASN A 32 4.80 5.20 -8.54
CA ASN A 32 4.66 3.94 -9.27
C ASN A 32 3.20 3.69 -9.66
N TYR A 33 2.28 3.96 -8.74
CA TYR A 33 0.84 3.86 -8.99
C TYR A 33 0.42 4.80 -10.12
N HIS A 34 0.79 6.08 -10.05
CA HIS A 34 0.44 7.06 -11.09
C HIS A 34 1.01 6.67 -12.45
N ARG A 35 2.29 6.29 -12.51
CA ARG A 35 2.92 5.85 -13.76
C ARG A 35 2.19 4.65 -14.37
N CYS A 36 1.86 3.64 -13.57
CA CYS A 36 1.15 2.46 -14.07
C CYS A 36 -0.26 2.80 -14.53
N ALA A 37 -0.96 3.67 -13.81
CA ALA A 37 -2.29 4.13 -14.20
C ALA A 37 -2.25 4.85 -15.56
N GLU A 38 -1.23 5.68 -15.80
CA GLU A 38 -1.04 6.38 -17.07
C GLU A 38 -0.66 5.45 -18.23
N THR A 39 0.23 4.47 -18.01
CA THR A 39 0.70 3.57 -19.08
C THR A 39 -0.33 2.53 -19.48
N LEU A 40 -1.18 2.08 -18.55
CA LEU A 40 -2.29 1.17 -18.86
C LEU A 40 -3.27 1.79 -19.87
N VAL A 41 -3.55 3.09 -19.77
CA VAL A 41 -4.39 3.81 -20.74
C VAL A 41 -3.77 3.84 -22.15
N LYS A 42 -2.43 3.82 -22.23
CA LYS A 42 -1.68 3.94 -23.49
C LYS A 42 -1.38 2.59 -24.16
N GLY A 43 -1.65 1.47 -23.49
CA GLY A 43 -1.32 0.13 -23.99
C GLY A 43 0.14 -0.31 -23.76
N ASP A 44 1.01 0.57 -23.25
CA ASP A 44 2.41 0.30 -22.89
C ASP A 44 2.54 -0.13 -21.41
N GLY A 45 1.54 -0.84 -20.90
CA GLY A 45 1.48 -1.26 -19.50
C GLY A 45 2.49 -2.33 -19.12
N LEU A 46 2.61 -2.60 -17.82
CA LEU A 46 3.44 -3.68 -17.29
C LEU A 46 3.00 -5.06 -17.82
N SER A 47 3.96 -5.98 -17.93
CA SER A 47 3.68 -7.40 -18.19
C SER A 47 2.92 -8.05 -17.01
N PRO A 48 2.22 -9.18 -17.21
CA PRO A 48 1.55 -9.90 -16.12
C PRO A 48 2.47 -10.22 -14.94
N ALA A 49 3.70 -10.65 -15.23
CA ALA A 49 4.71 -11.00 -14.22
C ALA A 49 5.14 -9.77 -13.39
N GLU A 50 5.36 -8.63 -14.05
CA GLU A 50 5.67 -7.38 -13.37
C GLU A 50 4.49 -6.89 -12.52
N CYS A 51 3.26 -7.00 -13.03
CA CYS A 51 2.06 -6.68 -12.25
C CYS A 51 1.95 -7.53 -10.99
N PHE A 52 2.22 -8.84 -11.11
CA PHE A 52 2.27 -9.75 -9.96
C PHE A 52 3.36 -9.34 -8.95
N ALA A 53 4.59 -9.09 -9.43
CA ALA A 53 5.70 -8.70 -8.57
C ALA A 53 5.42 -7.39 -7.81
N GLN A 54 4.91 -6.37 -8.50
CA GLN A 54 4.55 -5.09 -7.89
C GLN A 54 3.43 -5.25 -6.86
N ARG A 55 2.39 -6.05 -7.18
CA ARG A 55 1.27 -6.34 -6.28
C ARG A 55 1.71 -7.09 -5.02
N PHE A 56 2.67 -8.01 -5.16
CA PHE A 56 3.31 -8.69 -4.03
C PHE A 56 4.06 -7.69 -3.14
N TRP A 57 4.96 -6.88 -3.71
CA TRP A 57 5.80 -5.97 -2.95
C TRP A 57 5.02 -4.89 -2.21
N ILE A 58 4.04 -4.27 -2.85
CA ILE A 58 3.21 -3.27 -2.16
C ILE A 58 2.39 -3.90 -1.02
N THR A 59 1.89 -5.13 -1.21
CA THR A 59 1.18 -5.87 -0.15
C THR A 59 2.11 -6.23 1.00
N HIS A 60 3.32 -6.70 0.70
CA HIS A 60 4.32 -7.04 1.71
C HIS A 60 4.70 -5.80 2.54
N GLU A 61 4.99 -4.68 1.88
CA GLU A 61 5.38 -3.43 2.53
C GLU A 61 4.25 -2.77 3.30
N TYR A 62 2.99 -2.96 2.88
CA TYR A 62 1.83 -2.46 3.60
C TYR A 62 1.41 -3.35 4.77
N SER A 63 1.79 -4.64 4.76
CA SER A 63 1.36 -5.64 5.76
C SER A 63 1.63 -5.31 7.24
N PRO A 64 2.62 -4.46 7.63
CA PRO A 64 2.80 -4.06 9.02
C PRO A 64 1.77 -3.03 9.51
N PHE A 65 1.25 -2.17 8.63
CA PHE A 65 0.43 -1.03 9.05
C PHE A 65 -0.80 -1.42 9.85
N PRO A 66 -1.60 -2.44 9.49
CA PRO A 66 -2.77 -2.83 10.32
C PRO A 66 -2.42 -3.28 11.75
N ARG A 67 -1.15 -3.62 12.03
CA ARG A 67 -0.68 -3.95 13.39
C ARG A 67 -0.10 -2.74 14.12
N LEU A 68 0.44 -1.77 13.39
CA LEU A 68 1.06 -0.57 13.94
C LEU A 68 0.05 0.56 14.13
N ASP A 69 -0.96 0.62 13.26
CA ASP A 69 -1.97 1.67 13.22
C ASP A 69 -3.11 1.36 14.22
N PRO A 70 -3.34 2.23 15.21
CA PRO A 70 -4.43 2.07 16.17
C PRO A 70 -5.83 2.32 15.61
N ASN A 71 -5.97 2.74 14.36
CA ASN A 71 -7.23 3.08 13.70
C ASN A 71 -8.07 4.09 14.50
N LEU A 72 -7.41 5.17 14.91
CA LEU A 72 -8.01 6.23 15.73
C LEU A 72 -8.99 7.08 14.90
N PRO A 73 -10.04 7.62 15.53
CA PRO A 73 -10.87 8.66 14.93
C PRO A 73 -10.05 9.87 14.47
N SER A 74 -10.51 10.56 13.42
CA SER A 74 -9.82 11.72 12.84
C SER A 74 -9.57 12.87 13.82
N ALA A 75 -10.36 12.99 14.88
CA ALA A 75 -10.18 14.01 15.92
C ALA A 75 -8.94 13.78 16.83
N LEU A 76 -8.40 12.55 16.82
CA LEU A 76 -7.32 12.08 17.68
C LEU A 76 -6.01 11.79 16.93
N VAL A 77 -6.00 11.90 15.59
CA VAL A 77 -4.77 11.80 14.82
C VAL A 77 -4.10 13.18 14.69
N PRO A 78 -2.77 13.23 14.54
CA PRO A 78 -2.06 14.49 14.33
C PRO A 78 -2.46 15.17 13.02
N ASP A 79 -2.28 16.50 12.96
CA ASP A 79 -2.39 17.24 11.71
C ASP A 79 -1.44 16.67 10.65
N GLY A 80 -1.92 16.56 9.41
CA GLY A 80 -1.14 15.98 8.31
C GLY A 80 -0.95 14.46 8.40
N TRP A 81 -1.86 13.76 9.09
CA TRP A 81 -1.90 12.31 9.10
C TRP A 81 -2.00 11.71 7.68
N LEU A 82 -1.11 10.77 7.37
CA LEU A 82 -0.98 10.17 6.05
C LEU A 82 -1.62 8.77 5.94
N GLY A 83 -2.20 8.24 7.02
CA GLY A 83 -2.76 6.89 7.05
C GLY A 83 -3.82 6.66 5.97
N ASP A 84 -4.79 7.57 5.86
CA ASP A 84 -5.85 7.47 4.84
C ASP A 84 -5.29 7.54 3.41
N LYS A 85 -4.32 8.43 3.18
CA LYS A 85 -3.66 8.55 1.88
C LYS A 85 -2.89 7.29 1.53
N ALA A 86 -2.15 6.72 2.48
CA ALA A 86 -1.41 5.47 2.29
C ALA A 86 -2.35 4.30 2.01
N ALA A 87 -3.47 4.20 2.72
CA ALA A 87 -4.51 3.20 2.48
C ALA A 87 -5.12 3.35 1.08
N ALA A 88 -5.40 4.58 0.64
CA ALA A 88 -5.93 4.86 -0.69
C ALA A 88 -4.94 4.44 -1.80
N VAL A 89 -3.66 4.78 -1.68
CA VAL A 89 -2.61 4.36 -2.63
C VAL A 89 -2.46 2.84 -2.64
N PHE A 90 -2.44 2.20 -1.46
CA PHE A 90 -2.35 0.73 -1.37
C PHE A 90 -3.52 0.04 -2.08
N ASN A 91 -4.75 0.42 -1.73
CA ASN A 91 -5.96 -0.18 -2.30
C ASN A 91 -6.09 0.12 -3.80
N GLY A 92 -5.83 1.35 -4.21
CA GLY A 92 -5.85 1.77 -5.61
C GLY A 92 -4.86 0.99 -6.45
N TYR A 93 -3.59 0.92 -6.03
CA TYR A 93 -2.57 0.26 -6.81
C TYR A 93 -2.74 -1.27 -6.83
N ARG A 94 -3.10 -1.89 -5.69
CA ARG A 94 -3.39 -3.33 -5.65
C ARG A 94 -4.57 -3.71 -6.56
N SER A 95 -5.58 -2.85 -6.66
CA SER A 95 -6.74 -3.06 -7.53
C SER A 95 -6.36 -2.92 -9.00
N LEU A 96 -5.60 -1.87 -9.33
CA LEU A 96 -5.08 -1.62 -10.68
C LEU A 96 -4.29 -2.83 -11.24
N LEU A 97 -3.49 -3.47 -10.39
CA LEU A 97 -2.64 -4.61 -10.78
C LEU A 97 -3.36 -5.97 -10.77
N SER A 98 -4.61 -6.03 -10.29
CA SER A 98 -5.24 -7.30 -9.90
C SER A 98 -5.46 -8.25 -11.06
N GLU A 99 -6.02 -7.77 -12.17
CA GLU A 99 -6.37 -8.61 -13.33
C GLU A 99 -5.13 -9.24 -13.97
N ARG A 100 -4.17 -8.40 -14.36
CA ARG A 100 -2.90 -8.80 -14.97
C ARG A 100 -2.06 -9.69 -14.05
N SER A 101 -2.11 -9.44 -12.74
CA SER A 101 -1.47 -10.32 -11.75
C SER A 101 -2.12 -11.70 -11.70
N SER A 102 -3.45 -11.80 -11.86
CA SER A 102 -4.15 -13.09 -11.86
C SER A 102 -3.83 -13.91 -13.11
N GLU A 103 -3.74 -13.27 -14.28
CA GLU A 103 -3.31 -13.91 -15.54
C GLU A 103 -1.96 -14.62 -15.38
N PHE A 104 -0.99 -13.95 -14.72
CA PHE A 104 0.32 -14.53 -14.46
C PHE A 104 0.24 -15.78 -13.56
N ILE A 105 -0.52 -15.70 -12.46
CA ILE A 105 -0.71 -16.81 -11.53
C ILE A 105 -1.35 -18.00 -12.25
N GLU A 106 -2.43 -17.77 -12.99
CA GLU A 106 -3.12 -18.82 -13.74
C GLU A 106 -2.22 -19.48 -14.78
N SER A 107 -1.43 -18.69 -15.51
CA SER A 107 -0.48 -19.22 -16.49
C SER A 107 0.61 -20.09 -15.84
N THR A 108 1.09 -19.67 -14.67
CA THR A 108 2.14 -20.39 -13.91
C THR A 108 1.63 -21.67 -13.29
N LEU A 109 0.39 -21.66 -12.78
CA LEU A 109 -0.26 -22.86 -12.23
C LEU A 109 -0.59 -23.90 -13.32
N ARG A 110 -0.85 -23.45 -14.55
CA ARG A 110 -1.12 -24.32 -15.70
C ARG A 110 0.15 -24.96 -16.27
N ASP A 111 1.27 -24.23 -16.27
CA ASP A 111 2.58 -24.74 -16.68
C ASP A 111 3.68 -24.30 -15.68
N PRO A 112 4.05 -25.15 -14.71
CA PRO A 112 5.04 -24.80 -13.69
C PRO A 112 6.46 -24.57 -14.24
N ASN A 113 6.75 -24.90 -15.51
CA ASN A 113 8.04 -24.57 -16.13
C ASN A 113 8.13 -23.11 -16.62
N ASN A 114 7.02 -22.38 -16.69
CA ASN A 114 6.99 -20.99 -17.19
C ASN A 114 7.57 -19.97 -16.18
N ALA A 115 7.65 -20.33 -14.88
CA ALA A 115 8.21 -19.48 -13.82
C ALA A 115 9.74 -19.37 -13.82
N ARG A 116 10.44 -20.06 -14.73
CA ARG A 116 11.92 -20.12 -14.79
C ARG A 116 12.54 -19.29 -15.92
N LYS A 117 11.74 -18.56 -16.70
CA LYS A 117 12.21 -17.61 -17.73
C LYS A 117 12.12 -16.18 -17.21
#